data_AF-A0A7X8X283-F1
#
_entry.id   AF-A0A7X8X283-F1
#
_cell.length_a   1.000
_cell.length_b   1.000
_cell.length_c   1.000
_cell.angle_alpha   90.00
_cell.angle_beta   90.00
_cell.angle_gamma   90.00
#
_symmetry.space_group_name_H-M   'P 1'
#
loop_
_entity.id
_entity.type
_entity.pdbx_description
1 polymer ?
#
loop_
_entity_poly.entity_id
_entity_poly.type
_entity_poly.pdbx_seq_one_letter_code
_entity_poly.pdbx_strand_id
1 'polypeptide(L)'
;DYGIGMMSFAAREITRRMGLEAGEAKQVQAILQKLYKMFTTLDAELVEINPLVVSGDAVIAADAKVTIDDDALYRHKDLPYVEERSESEKKAHELGLAYVDLDGNIGVMANGAGITMATLDTIQYYGGAAANFLDAGGGAGEEATAKAIELIMAKDPKAILINIFGGITRCDDVANAFASVKKKADIPVPVVIRLVGTNQERGREILQEVGIEAYDTMHEAAQKAVELAKN
;
A
#
# COMPACT_ATOMS: atom_id res chain seq x y z
N ASP A 1 -17.28 -0.89 22.49
CA ASP A 1 -16.02 -0.48 23.12
C ASP A 1 -15.17 -1.74 23.34
N TYR A 2 -14.03 -1.83 22.67
CA TYR A 2 -13.12 -2.97 22.80
C TYR A 2 -12.44 -3.02 24.18
N GLY A 3 -12.42 -1.92 24.93
CA GLY A 3 -11.91 -1.88 26.30
C GLY A 3 -12.70 -2.77 27.28
N ILE A 4 -13.96 -3.08 26.97
CA ILE A 4 -14.83 -3.93 27.81
C ILE A 4 -14.43 -5.41 27.72
N GLY A 5 -13.84 -5.83 26.60
CA GLY A 5 -13.40 -7.20 26.37
C GLY A 5 -14.50 -8.18 25.92
N MET A 6 -14.10 -9.43 25.67
CA MET A 6 -15.02 -10.53 25.38
C MET A 6 -15.76 -10.97 26.65
N MET A 7 -16.94 -10.42 26.87
CA MET A 7 -17.78 -10.75 28.01
C MET A 7 -18.36 -12.17 27.91
N SER A 8 -18.45 -12.88 29.03
CA SER A 8 -18.95 -14.26 29.06
C SER A 8 -20.38 -14.41 28.48
N PHE A 9 -21.24 -13.39 28.62
CA PHE A 9 -22.57 -13.43 28.03
C PHE A 9 -22.55 -13.34 26.50
N ALA A 10 -21.61 -12.58 25.93
CA ALA A 10 -21.43 -12.48 24.48
C ALA A 10 -20.94 -13.82 23.90
N ALA A 11 -19.96 -14.46 24.55
CA ALA A 11 -19.49 -15.79 24.16
C ALA A 11 -20.61 -16.85 24.21
N ARG A 12 -21.47 -16.81 25.24
CA ARG A 12 -22.65 -17.67 25.33
C ARG A 12 -23.64 -17.42 24.19
N GLU A 13 -23.90 -16.15 23.87
CA GLU A 13 -24.81 -15.80 22.78
C GLU A 13 -24.27 -16.23 21.41
N ILE A 14 -22.96 -16.06 21.17
CA ILE A 14 -22.30 -16.53 19.94
C ILE A 14 -22.48 -18.05 19.80
N THR A 15 -22.10 -18.82 20.81
CA THR A 15 -22.19 -20.29 20.76
C THR A 15 -23.62 -20.80 20.68
N ARG A 16 -24.59 -20.11 21.30
CA ARG A 16 -26.03 -20.39 21.15
C ARG A 16 -26.49 -20.17 19.70
N ARG A 17 -26.06 -19.08 19.05
CA ARG A 17 -26.40 -18.78 17.65
C ARG A 17 -25.72 -19.72 16.65
N MET A 18 -24.56 -20.28 17.01
CA MET A 18 -23.88 -21.33 16.25
C MET A 18 -24.57 -22.69 16.36
N GLY A 19 -25.52 -22.87 17.29
CA GLY A 19 -26.26 -24.12 17.47
C GLY A 19 -25.42 -25.25 18.10
N LEU A 20 -24.36 -24.90 18.83
CA LEU A 20 -23.46 -25.88 19.45
C LEU A 20 -24.11 -26.61 20.63
N GLU A 21 -23.75 -27.88 20.81
CA GLU A 21 -24.19 -28.65 21.98
C GLU A 21 -23.52 -28.12 23.25
N ALA A 22 -24.10 -28.39 24.43
CA ALA A 22 -23.65 -27.78 25.69
C ALA A 22 -22.16 -28.00 26.01
N GLY A 23 -21.63 -29.19 25.71
CA GLY A 23 -20.22 -29.55 25.91
C GLY A 23 -19.27 -28.78 24.98
N GLU A 24 -19.61 -28.74 23.70
CA GLU A 24 -18.88 -28.00 22.66
C GLU A 24 -18.94 -26.49 22.93
N ALA A 25 -20.14 -25.97 23.21
CA ALA A 25 -20.40 -24.56 23.48
C ALA A 25 -19.52 -24.03 24.62
N LYS A 26 -19.37 -24.80 25.70
CA LYS A 26 -18.50 -24.42 26.82
C LYS A 26 -17.03 -24.32 26.42
N GLN A 27 -16.55 -25.23 25.57
CA GLN A 27 -15.17 -25.20 25.07
C GLN A 27 -14.96 -24.05 24.08
N VAL A 28 -15.89 -23.85 23.14
CA VAL A 28 -15.84 -22.73 22.19
C VAL A 28 -15.91 -21.39 22.90
N GLN A 29 -16.72 -21.24 23.96
CA GLN A 29 -16.73 -20.03 24.80
C GLN A 29 -15.35 -19.73 25.39
N ALA A 30 -14.64 -20.74 25.90
CA ALA A 30 -13.28 -20.57 26.42
C ALA A 30 -12.28 -20.20 25.31
N ILE A 31 -12.43 -20.77 24.11
CA ILE A 31 -11.62 -20.42 22.94
C ILE A 31 -11.88 -18.96 22.52
N LEU A 32 -13.14 -18.52 22.44
CA LEU A 32 -13.49 -17.13 22.09
C LEU A 32 -12.85 -16.11 23.05
N GLN A 33 -12.83 -16.40 24.35
CA GLN A 33 -12.15 -15.55 25.33
C GLN A 33 -10.65 -15.49 25.10
N LYS A 34 -10.02 -16.63 24.78
CA LYS A 34 -8.58 -16.69 24.47
C LYS A 34 -8.24 -15.97 23.17
N LEU A 35 -9.03 -16.16 22.11
CA LEU A 35 -8.88 -15.45 20.84
C LEU A 35 -8.95 -13.94 21.04
N TYR A 36 -9.93 -13.47 21.80
CA TYR A 36 -10.05 -12.04 22.09
C TYR A 36 -8.84 -11.52 22.88
N LYS A 37 -8.40 -12.27 23.89
CA LYS A 37 -7.20 -11.91 24.66
C LYS A 37 -5.97 -11.85 23.77
N MET A 38 -5.79 -12.80 22.86
CA MET A 38 -4.70 -12.78 21.88
C MET A 38 -4.80 -11.55 20.98
N PHE A 39 -5.99 -11.29 20.43
CA PHE A 39 -6.26 -10.15 19.56
C PHE A 39 -5.82 -8.83 20.20
N THR A 40 -6.19 -8.59 21.47
CA THR A 40 -5.82 -7.35 22.16
C THR A 40 -4.41 -7.33 22.70
N THR A 41 -3.86 -8.47 23.14
CA THR A 41 -2.51 -8.50 23.77
C THR A 41 -1.41 -8.43 22.72
N LEU A 42 -1.65 -8.98 21.53
CA LEU A 42 -0.68 -9.01 20.44
C LEU A 42 -0.85 -7.83 19.47
N ASP A 43 -1.80 -6.93 19.72
CA ASP A 43 -2.20 -5.89 18.75
C ASP A 43 -2.46 -6.51 17.37
N ALA A 44 -3.25 -7.58 17.35
CA ALA A 44 -3.54 -8.28 16.11
C ALA A 44 -4.63 -7.55 15.31
N GLU A 45 -4.50 -7.56 13.99
CA GLU A 45 -5.58 -7.20 13.07
C GLU A 45 -6.54 -8.39 12.86
N LEU A 46 -6.02 -9.61 12.93
CA LEU A 46 -6.76 -10.85 12.74
C LEU A 46 -6.25 -11.94 13.67
N VAL A 47 -7.19 -12.65 14.32
CA VAL A 47 -6.93 -13.94 14.97
C VAL A 47 -8.07 -14.87 14.60
N GLU A 48 -7.80 -15.85 13.74
CA GLU A 48 -8.81 -16.81 13.29
C GLU A 48 -8.36 -18.25 13.49
N ILE A 49 -9.34 -19.13 13.67
CA ILE A 49 -9.16 -20.59 13.69
C ILE A 49 -10.03 -21.14 12.56
N ASN A 50 -9.41 -21.80 11.58
CA ASN A 50 -10.12 -22.40 10.47
C ASN A 50 -9.36 -23.59 9.90
N PRO A 51 -9.73 -24.86 10.22
CA PRO A 51 -10.98 -25.23 10.90
C PRO A 51 -10.88 -25.30 12.43
N LEU A 52 -11.98 -24.95 13.08
CA LEU A 52 -12.25 -25.31 14.48
C LEU A 52 -12.99 -26.66 14.49
N VAL A 53 -12.29 -27.72 14.89
CA VAL A 53 -12.74 -29.11 14.74
C VAL A 53 -13.38 -29.61 16.02
N VAL A 54 -14.52 -30.30 15.89
CA VAL A 54 -15.05 -31.16 16.96
C VAL A 54 -14.58 -32.59 16.69
N SER A 55 -13.90 -33.19 17.66
CA SER A 55 -13.44 -34.58 17.60
C SER A 55 -13.83 -35.30 18.89
N GLY A 56 -14.93 -36.06 18.83
CA GLY A 56 -15.56 -36.61 20.03
C GLY A 56 -16.00 -35.49 20.96
N ASP A 57 -15.62 -35.57 22.24
CA ASP A 57 -15.96 -34.55 23.24
C ASP A 57 -15.02 -33.33 23.24
N ALA A 58 -14.05 -33.25 22.33
CA ALA A 58 -13.04 -32.19 22.31
C ALA A 58 -13.24 -31.22 21.15
N VAL A 59 -13.09 -29.92 21.45
CA VAL A 59 -12.99 -28.86 20.44
C VAL A 59 -11.53 -28.48 20.26
N ILE A 60 -11.02 -28.59 19.02
CA ILE A 60 -9.61 -28.46 18.66
C ILE A 60 -9.45 -27.35 17.64
N ALA A 61 -8.53 -26.43 17.91
CA ALA A 61 -8.04 -25.47 16.90
C ALA A 61 -7.06 -26.21 15.98
N ALA A 62 -7.54 -26.73 14.84
CA ALA A 62 -6.73 -27.55 13.97
C ALA A 62 -5.78 -26.73 13.09
N ASP A 63 -6.21 -25.52 12.72
CA ASP A 63 -5.40 -24.54 12.00
C ASP A 63 -5.79 -23.12 12.42
N ALA A 64 -4.84 -22.18 12.35
CA ALA A 64 -5.04 -20.81 12.78
C ALA A 64 -4.19 -19.83 11.97
N LYS A 65 -4.75 -18.64 11.73
CA LYS A 65 -4.05 -17.51 11.13
C LYS A 65 -4.09 -16.31 12.08
N VAL A 66 -2.94 -15.69 12.26
CA VAL A 66 -2.77 -14.49 13.08
C VAL A 66 -2.04 -13.45 12.25
N THR A 67 -2.63 -12.26 12.13
CA THR A 67 -2.02 -11.09 11.48
C THR A 67 -1.83 -10.02 12.54
N ILE A 68 -0.61 -9.53 12.69
CA ILE A 68 -0.23 -8.50 13.66
C ILE A 68 -0.25 -7.14 12.96
N ASP A 69 -0.67 -6.10 13.68
CA ASP A 69 -0.56 -4.72 13.20
C ASP A 69 0.93 -4.34 13.07
N ASP A 70 1.36 -4.01 11.85
CA ASP A 70 2.74 -3.62 11.54
C ASP A 70 3.18 -2.40 12.37
N ASP A 71 2.26 -1.46 12.66
CA ASP A 71 2.54 -0.27 13.49
C ASP A 71 2.76 -0.63 14.97
N ALA A 72 2.39 -1.84 15.39
CA ALA A 72 2.61 -2.34 16.74
C ALA A 72 3.89 -3.17 16.89
N LEU A 73 4.57 -3.54 15.80
CA LEU A 73 5.73 -4.45 15.85
C LEU A 73 6.88 -3.92 16.72
N TYR A 74 7.03 -2.59 16.86
CA TYR A 74 8.06 -1.99 17.72
C TYR A 74 7.98 -2.44 19.20
N ARG A 75 6.78 -2.83 19.67
CA ARG A 75 6.53 -3.33 21.04
C ARG A 75 6.37 -4.85 21.14
N HIS A 76 6.44 -5.57 20.02
CA HIS A 76 6.28 -7.03 19.93
C HIS A 76 7.52 -7.74 19.37
N LYS A 77 8.70 -7.42 19.93
CA LYS A 77 10.02 -7.84 19.39
C LYS A 77 10.27 -9.36 19.39
N ASP A 78 9.56 -10.10 20.22
CA ASP A 78 9.73 -11.54 20.38
C ASP A 78 8.82 -12.35 19.44
N LEU A 79 7.95 -11.70 18.66
CA LEU A 79 7.08 -12.40 17.72
C LEU A 79 7.86 -12.88 16.49
N PRO A 80 7.60 -14.10 16.01
CA PRO A 80 8.16 -14.56 14.76
C PRO A 80 7.62 -13.70 13.61
N TYR A 81 8.53 -13.21 12.77
CA TYR A 81 8.19 -12.46 11.57
C TYR A 81 8.47 -13.31 10.34
N VAL A 82 7.44 -13.48 9.49
CA VAL A 82 7.59 -14.06 8.16
C VAL A 82 7.65 -12.89 7.20
N GLU A 83 8.79 -12.73 6.54
CA GLU A 83 8.95 -11.69 5.53
C GLU A 83 8.22 -12.10 4.25
N GLU A 84 7.06 -11.50 3.99
CA GLU A 84 6.21 -11.76 2.83
C GLU A 84 6.46 -10.79 1.67
N ARG A 85 7.20 -9.69 1.90
CA ARG A 85 7.46 -8.67 0.88
C ARG A 85 8.32 -9.21 -0.25
N SER A 86 8.08 -8.73 -1.46
CA SER A 86 9.01 -8.91 -2.57
C SER A 86 10.35 -8.19 -2.30
N GLU A 87 11.40 -8.52 -3.06
CA GLU A 87 12.68 -7.80 -2.94
C GLU A 87 12.55 -6.30 -3.25
N SER A 88 11.64 -5.91 -4.14
CA SER A 88 11.32 -4.51 -4.45
C SER A 88 10.62 -3.82 -3.28
N GLU A 89 9.62 -4.48 -2.69
CA GLU A 89 8.88 -3.97 -1.54
C GLU A 89 9.77 -3.82 -0.30
N LYS A 90 10.73 -4.74 -0.08
CA LYS A 90 11.73 -4.60 0.99
C LYS A 90 12.60 -3.37 0.80
N LYS A 91 13.16 -3.19 -0.40
CA LYS A 91 13.98 -2.01 -0.72
C LYS A 91 13.19 -0.72 -0.54
N ALA A 92 11.95 -0.69 -0.98
CA ALA A 92 11.08 0.48 -0.77
C ALA A 92 10.83 0.75 0.72
N HIS A 93 10.54 -0.29 1.49
CA HIS A 93 10.33 -0.19 2.94
C HIS A 93 11.57 0.33 3.68
N GLU A 94 12.78 -0.13 3.34
CA GLU A 94 14.05 0.39 3.88
C GLU A 94 14.26 1.88 3.58
N LEU A 95 13.64 2.37 2.51
CA LEU A 95 13.67 3.77 2.10
C LEU A 95 12.52 4.60 2.68
N GLY A 96 11.63 3.99 3.45
CA GLY A 96 10.43 4.64 3.99
C GLY A 96 9.39 4.97 2.91
N LEU A 97 9.39 4.25 1.79
CA LEU A 97 8.42 4.40 0.70
C LEU A 97 7.35 3.32 0.83
N ALA A 98 6.09 3.71 0.70
CA ALA A 98 4.99 2.75 0.58
C ALA A 98 4.91 2.31 -0.89
N TYR A 99 5.21 1.04 -1.14
CA TYR A 99 5.30 0.45 -2.47
C TYR A 99 4.62 -0.91 -2.47
N VAL A 100 3.92 -1.23 -3.56
CA VAL A 100 3.33 -2.56 -3.79
C VAL A 100 3.55 -2.95 -5.24
N ASP A 101 3.94 -4.20 -5.46
CA ASP A 101 4.07 -4.75 -6.81
C ASP A 101 2.71 -5.06 -7.43
N LEU A 102 2.52 -4.62 -8.69
CA LEU A 102 1.34 -4.94 -9.49
C LEU A 102 1.77 -5.58 -10.83
N ASP A 103 0.79 -6.10 -11.56
CA ASP A 103 1.00 -6.88 -12.80
C ASP A 103 0.88 -6.06 -14.10
N GLY A 104 0.78 -4.72 -13.99
CA GLY A 104 0.67 -3.84 -15.15
C GLY A 104 1.99 -3.42 -15.75
N ASN A 105 1.93 -2.42 -16.65
CA ASN A 105 3.07 -1.94 -17.43
C ASN A 105 3.26 -0.41 -17.37
N ILE A 106 2.46 0.30 -16.57
CA ILE A 106 2.63 1.74 -16.34
C ILE A 106 3.18 1.93 -14.94
N GLY A 107 4.41 2.41 -14.83
CA GLY A 107 5.01 2.76 -13.55
C GLY A 107 4.28 3.96 -12.93
N VAL A 108 3.99 3.93 -11.64
CA VAL A 108 3.26 5.02 -10.96
C VAL A 108 4.04 5.53 -9.76
N MET A 109 4.15 6.85 -9.65
CA MET A 109 4.61 7.56 -8.46
C MET A 109 3.63 8.70 -8.17
N ALA A 110 3.16 8.79 -6.93
CA ALA A 110 2.36 9.92 -6.48
C ALA A 110 2.68 10.31 -5.04
N ASN A 111 2.20 11.47 -4.60
CA ASN A 111 2.40 11.96 -3.24
C ASN A 111 1.10 11.88 -2.42
N GLY A 112 0.96 10.81 -1.65
CA GLY A 112 -0.17 10.48 -0.80
C GLY A 112 -0.96 9.28 -1.32
N ALA A 113 -1.14 8.27 -0.47
CA ALA A 113 -1.79 7.00 -0.81
C ALA A 113 -3.15 7.15 -1.52
N GLY A 114 -3.98 8.10 -1.10
CA GLY A 114 -5.27 8.37 -1.76
C GLY A 114 -5.13 8.85 -3.21
N ILE A 115 -4.15 9.71 -3.49
CA ILE A 115 -3.86 10.19 -4.85
C ILE A 115 -3.24 9.06 -5.67
N THR A 116 -2.36 8.25 -5.07
CA THR A 116 -1.79 7.07 -5.73
C THR A 116 -2.91 6.11 -6.15
N MET A 117 -3.80 5.71 -5.25
CA MET A 117 -4.94 4.82 -5.57
C MET A 117 -5.83 5.41 -6.67
N ALA A 118 -6.22 6.69 -6.56
CA ALA A 118 -7.01 7.35 -7.59
C ALA A 118 -6.30 7.39 -8.97
N THR A 119 -4.97 7.45 -8.97
CA THR A 119 -4.16 7.37 -10.20
C THR A 119 -4.23 5.98 -10.82
N LEU A 120 -4.12 4.92 -10.01
CA LEU A 120 -4.28 3.54 -10.45
C LEU A 120 -5.68 3.33 -11.06
N ASP A 121 -6.73 3.79 -10.37
CA ASP A 121 -8.11 3.70 -10.81
C ASP A 121 -8.32 4.45 -12.14
N THR A 122 -7.73 5.63 -12.28
CA THR A 122 -7.86 6.43 -13.51
C THR A 122 -7.12 5.77 -14.68
N ILE A 123 -5.93 5.19 -14.45
CA ILE A 123 -5.24 4.37 -15.46
C ILE A 123 -6.14 3.20 -15.90
N GLN A 124 -6.74 2.49 -14.94
CA GLN A 124 -7.62 1.36 -15.22
C GLN A 124 -8.89 1.79 -15.98
N TYR A 125 -9.48 2.93 -15.63
CA TYR A 125 -10.63 3.51 -16.32
C TYR A 125 -10.35 3.77 -17.81
N TYR A 126 -9.14 4.19 -18.16
CA TYR A 126 -8.69 4.35 -19.55
C TYR A 126 -8.19 3.06 -20.21
N GLY A 127 -8.30 1.92 -19.53
CA GLY A 127 -7.93 0.60 -20.04
C GLY A 127 -6.44 0.29 -20.00
N GLY A 128 -5.67 0.97 -19.16
CA GLY A 128 -4.28 0.59 -18.83
C GLY A 128 -4.19 -0.25 -17.57
N ALA A 129 -2.96 -0.65 -17.22
CA ALA A 129 -2.67 -1.35 -15.98
C ALA A 129 -1.39 -0.80 -15.36
N ALA A 130 -1.45 -0.44 -14.07
CA ALA A 130 -0.28 0.04 -13.34
C ALA A 130 0.65 -1.12 -12.95
N ALA A 131 1.95 -0.92 -13.09
CA ALA A 131 2.99 -1.89 -12.75
C ALA A 131 3.31 -1.90 -11.25
N ASN A 132 2.96 -0.84 -10.54
CA ASN A 132 3.20 -0.70 -9.11
C ASN A 132 2.26 0.33 -8.49
N PHE A 133 2.14 0.26 -7.16
CA PHE A 133 1.76 1.38 -6.31
C PHE A 133 3.05 1.99 -5.75
N LEU A 134 3.20 3.32 -5.76
CA LEU A 134 4.27 4.00 -5.01
C LEU A 134 3.74 5.34 -4.49
N ASP A 135 3.72 5.47 -3.16
CA ASP A 135 3.49 6.73 -2.46
C ASP A 135 4.84 7.26 -1.93
N ALA A 136 5.25 8.41 -2.48
CA ALA A 136 6.47 9.12 -2.11
C ALA A 136 6.29 9.99 -0.84
N GLY A 137 5.10 9.99 -0.24
CA GLY A 137 4.74 10.84 0.89
C GLY A 137 4.79 12.33 0.54
N GLY A 138 4.97 13.17 1.56
CA GLY A 138 5.07 14.63 1.37
C GLY A 138 6.44 15.11 0.84
N GLY A 139 7.48 14.27 0.86
CA GLY A 139 8.86 14.67 0.59
C GLY A 139 9.38 14.15 -0.75
N ALA A 140 9.32 14.96 -1.80
CA ALA A 140 9.89 14.63 -3.11
C ALA A 140 11.26 15.30 -3.33
N GLY A 141 12.22 14.97 -2.47
CA GLY A 141 13.63 15.39 -2.65
C GLY A 141 14.30 14.64 -3.81
N GLU A 142 15.47 15.11 -4.24
CA GLU A 142 16.22 14.50 -5.36
C GLU A 142 16.55 13.02 -5.12
N GLU A 143 17.11 12.68 -3.95
CA GLU A 143 17.49 11.31 -3.62
C GLU A 143 16.27 10.37 -3.54
N ALA A 144 15.18 10.82 -2.90
CA ALA A 144 13.94 10.06 -2.83
C ALA A 144 13.35 9.82 -4.22
N THR A 145 13.36 10.84 -5.08
CA THR A 145 12.89 10.74 -6.47
C THR A 145 13.76 9.77 -7.28
N ALA A 146 15.07 9.81 -7.12
CA ALA A 146 16.00 8.91 -7.81
C ALA A 146 15.71 7.44 -7.47
N LYS A 147 15.57 7.13 -6.18
CA LYS A 147 15.30 5.77 -5.71
C LYS A 147 13.90 5.29 -6.09
N ALA A 148 12.90 6.17 -6.06
CA ALA A 148 11.56 5.84 -6.53
C ALA A 148 11.56 5.47 -8.02
N ILE A 149 12.28 6.23 -8.85
CA ILE A 149 12.43 5.92 -10.28
C ILE A 149 13.19 4.60 -10.48
N GLU A 150 14.24 4.33 -9.70
CA GLU A 150 14.97 3.05 -9.76
C GLU A 150 14.05 1.85 -9.46
N LEU A 151 13.23 1.94 -8.40
CA LEU A 151 12.25 0.91 -8.05
C LEU A 151 11.23 0.69 -9.16
N ILE A 152 10.70 1.79 -9.73
CA ILE A 152 9.74 1.73 -10.83
C ILE A 152 10.38 1.10 -12.08
N MET A 153 11.61 1.49 -12.43
CA MET A 153 12.32 0.98 -13.60
C MET A 153 12.69 -0.50 -13.46
N ALA A 154 12.87 -1.01 -12.24
CA ALA A 154 13.09 -2.45 -12.01
C ALA A 154 11.92 -3.33 -12.46
N LYS A 155 10.74 -2.74 -12.68
CA LYS A 155 9.54 -3.42 -13.23
C LYS A 155 9.47 -3.43 -14.75
N ASP A 156 10.46 -2.85 -15.43
CA ASP A 156 10.48 -2.69 -16.88
C ASP A 156 9.16 -2.10 -17.44
N PRO A 157 8.69 -0.96 -16.91
CA PRO A 157 7.44 -0.36 -17.33
C PRO A 157 7.57 0.18 -18.76
N LYS A 158 6.47 0.25 -19.50
CA LYS A 158 6.42 0.87 -20.82
C LYS A 158 6.27 2.39 -20.79
N ALA A 159 5.72 2.93 -19.70
CA ALA A 159 5.62 4.36 -19.44
C ALA A 159 5.57 4.62 -17.94
N ILE A 160 5.89 5.84 -17.51
CA ILE A 160 5.79 6.25 -16.11
C ILE A 160 4.79 7.41 -16.01
N LEU A 161 3.88 7.33 -15.04
CA LEU A 161 3.01 8.41 -14.63
C LEU A 161 3.40 8.91 -13.23
N ILE A 162 3.86 10.16 -13.17
CA ILE A 162 4.15 10.87 -11.92
C ILE A 162 3.00 11.85 -11.65
N ASN A 163 2.21 11.60 -10.60
CA ASN A 163 1.07 12.44 -10.25
C ASN A 163 1.28 13.17 -8.93
N ILE A 164 1.52 14.48 -9.03
CA ILE A 164 1.86 15.32 -7.90
C ILE A 164 0.79 16.37 -7.65
N PHE A 165 0.29 16.38 -6.42
CA PHE A 165 -0.55 17.45 -5.88
C PHE A 165 0.23 18.21 -4.80
N GLY A 166 0.77 19.36 -5.18
CA GLY A 166 1.53 20.26 -4.32
C GLY A 166 0.64 21.04 -3.37
N GLY A 167 0.39 20.47 -2.19
CA GLY A 167 -0.15 21.20 -1.04
C GLY A 167 0.96 21.97 -0.32
N ILE A 168 1.57 21.33 0.67
CA ILE A 168 2.72 21.87 1.42
C ILE A 168 3.99 21.87 0.55
N THR A 169 4.19 20.82 -0.24
CA THR A 169 5.34 20.67 -1.13
C THR A 169 5.17 21.55 -2.36
N ARG A 170 6.17 22.38 -2.67
CA ARG A 170 6.11 23.25 -3.85
C ARG A 170 6.42 22.45 -5.11
N CYS A 171 5.69 22.74 -6.18
CA CYS A 171 5.81 22.03 -7.45
C CYS A 171 7.18 22.23 -8.12
N ASP A 172 7.81 23.39 -7.92
CA ASP A 172 9.15 23.68 -8.43
C ASP A 172 10.24 22.85 -7.74
N ASP A 173 10.11 22.53 -6.46
CA ASP A 173 11.04 21.64 -5.77
C ASP A 173 10.98 20.21 -6.36
N VAL A 174 9.76 19.71 -6.59
CA VAL A 174 9.54 18.39 -7.21
C VAL A 174 10.06 18.36 -8.64
N ALA A 175 9.79 19.42 -9.42
CA ALA A 175 10.27 19.54 -10.79
C ALA A 175 11.81 19.58 -10.85
N ASN A 176 12.46 20.32 -9.95
CA ASN A 176 13.93 20.37 -9.86
C ASN A 176 14.53 19.01 -9.51
N ALA A 177 13.94 18.32 -8.52
CA ALA A 177 14.35 16.97 -8.14
C ALA A 177 14.28 16.02 -9.34
N PHE A 178 13.13 15.96 -10.03
CA PHE A 178 12.95 15.12 -11.20
C PHE A 178 13.91 15.51 -12.36
N ALA A 179 14.04 16.80 -12.66
CA ALA A 179 14.93 17.28 -13.73
C ALA A 179 16.40 16.95 -13.45
N SER A 180 16.83 17.02 -12.18
CA SER A 180 18.17 16.61 -11.75
C SER A 180 18.37 15.10 -11.95
N VAL A 181 17.41 14.28 -11.55
CA VAL A 181 17.46 12.81 -11.75
C VAL A 181 17.49 12.46 -13.23
N LYS A 182 16.62 13.03 -14.06
CA LYS A 182 16.58 12.78 -15.52
C LYS A 182 17.89 13.15 -16.23
N LYS A 183 18.66 14.10 -15.71
CA LYS A 183 19.98 14.47 -16.25
C LYS A 183 21.07 13.47 -15.85
N LYS A 184 20.90 12.72 -14.75
CA LYS A 184 21.88 11.79 -14.19
C LYS A 184 21.60 10.33 -14.54
N ALA A 185 20.32 9.98 -14.71
CA ALA A 185 19.84 8.64 -15.00
C ALA A 185 19.14 8.64 -16.36
N ASP A 186 19.45 7.62 -17.17
CA ASP A 186 18.71 7.37 -18.39
C ASP A 186 17.35 6.76 -18.05
N ILE A 187 16.27 7.41 -18.48
CA ILE A 187 14.90 6.92 -18.32
C ILE A 187 14.42 6.61 -19.74
N PRO A 188 14.61 5.37 -20.24
CA PRO A 188 14.40 5.02 -21.64
C PRO A 188 12.92 4.92 -22.03
N VAL A 189 12.01 5.25 -21.11
CA VAL A 189 10.56 5.11 -21.25
C VAL A 189 9.89 6.49 -21.16
N PRO A 190 8.78 6.72 -21.86
CA PRO A 190 8.04 7.97 -21.77
C PRO A 190 7.59 8.26 -20.33
N VAL A 191 7.82 9.49 -19.87
CA VAL A 191 7.37 9.97 -18.57
C VAL A 191 6.28 11.02 -18.77
N VAL A 192 5.14 10.79 -18.15
CA VAL A 192 4.01 11.72 -18.08
C VAL A 192 3.94 12.26 -16.67
N ILE A 193 3.88 13.58 -16.51
CA ILE A 193 3.81 14.22 -15.20
C ILE A 193 2.55 15.06 -15.10
N ARG A 194 1.75 14.85 -14.05
CA ARG A 194 0.72 15.81 -13.65
C ARG A 194 1.24 16.57 -12.43
N LEU A 195 1.27 17.90 -12.52
CA LEU A 195 1.86 18.77 -11.50
C LEU A 195 0.93 19.95 -11.25
N VAL A 196 0.26 19.93 -10.09
CA VAL A 196 -0.72 20.94 -9.68
C VAL A 196 -0.46 21.35 -8.25
N GLY A 197 -0.44 22.66 -7.95
CA GLY A 197 -0.21 23.16 -6.61
C GLY A 197 0.58 24.46 -6.55
N THR A 198 1.17 24.74 -5.40
CA THR A 198 2.01 25.93 -5.20
C THR A 198 3.19 25.95 -6.17
N ASN A 199 3.41 27.07 -6.87
CA ASN A 199 4.45 27.26 -7.89
C ASN A 199 4.39 26.30 -9.09
N GLN A 200 3.21 25.79 -9.45
CA GLN A 200 3.06 24.88 -10.58
C GLN A 200 3.58 25.45 -11.90
N GLU A 201 3.39 26.74 -12.18
CA GLU A 201 3.86 27.40 -13.41
C GLU A 201 5.38 27.29 -13.54
N ARG A 202 6.11 27.65 -12.47
CA ARG A 202 7.56 27.52 -12.43
C ARG A 202 8.02 26.06 -12.52
N GLY A 203 7.31 25.15 -11.87
CA GLY A 203 7.59 23.71 -11.98
C GLY A 203 7.45 23.19 -13.41
N ARG A 204 6.47 23.69 -14.17
CA ARG A 204 6.29 23.33 -15.59
C ARG A 204 7.42 23.82 -16.47
N GLU A 205 7.87 25.05 -16.27
CA GLU A 205 9.02 25.60 -17.00
C GLU A 205 10.26 24.70 -16.81
N ILE A 206 10.54 24.30 -15.57
CA ILE A 206 11.67 23.41 -15.22
C ILE A 206 11.54 22.05 -15.91
N LEU A 207 10.35 21.46 -15.94
CA LEU A 207 10.10 20.19 -16.62
C LEU A 207 10.24 20.32 -18.15
N GLN A 208 9.78 21.43 -18.71
CA GLN A 208 9.88 21.71 -20.14
C GLN A 208 11.34 21.86 -20.59
N GLU A 209 12.21 22.45 -19.77
CA GLU A 209 13.66 22.55 -20.02
C GLU A 209 14.32 21.16 -20.17
N VAL A 210 13.76 20.11 -19.56
CA VAL A 210 14.21 18.71 -19.71
C VAL A 210 13.32 17.89 -20.64
N GLY A 211 12.48 18.55 -21.46
CA GLY A 211 11.64 17.91 -22.46
C GLY A 211 10.50 17.07 -21.90
N ILE A 212 9.95 17.44 -20.73
CA ILE A 212 8.75 16.84 -20.16
C ILE A 212 7.62 17.87 -20.14
N GLU A 213 6.50 17.52 -20.74
CA GLU A 213 5.27 18.28 -20.63
C GLU A 213 4.51 17.86 -19.36
N ALA A 214 4.06 18.85 -18.58
CA ALA A 214 3.25 18.60 -17.39
C ALA A 214 1.78 18.94 -17.62
N TYR A 215 0.90 18.07 -17.12
CA TYR A 215 -0.55 18.14 -17.31
C TYR A 215 -1.24 18.77 -16.10
N ASP A 216 -2.43 19.34 -16.34
CA ASP A 216 -3.30 19.92 -15.32
C ASP A 216 -4.17 18.87 -14.63
N THR A 217 -4.77 17.99 -15.44
CA THR A 217 -5.75 17.03 -14.93
C THR A 217 -5.18 15.62 -14.84
N MET A 218 -5.64 14.86 -13.84
CA MET A 218 -5.31 13.45 -13.71
C MET A 218 -5.81 12.63 -14.92
N HIS A 219 -6.94 13.03 -15.50
CA HIS A 219 -7.56 12.39 -16.66
C HIS A 219 -6.66 12.48 -17.90
N GLU A 220 -6.19 13.68 -18.25
CA GLU A 220 -5.30 13.87 -19.41
C GLU A 220 -3.99 13.11 -19.24
N ALA A 221 -3.39 13.19 -18.04
CA ALA A 221 -2.13 12.53 -17.74
C ALA A 221 -2.26 10.99 -17.80
N ALA A 222 -3.31 10.43 -17.19
CA ALA A 222 -3.56 8.99 -17.23
C ALA A 222 -3.85 8.52 -18.66
N GLN A 223 -4.72 9.21 -19.40
CA GLN A 223 -5.02 8.88 -20.79
C GLN A 223 -3.76 8.89 -21.65
N LYS A 224 -2.89 9.89 -21.48
CA LYS A 224 -1.61 9.96 -22.19
C LYS A 224 -0.66 8.84 -21.81
N ALA A 225 -0.53 8.52 -20.52
CA ALA A 225 0.33 7.42 -20.07
C ALA A 225 -0.13 6.08 -20.66
N VAL A 226 -1.45 5.83 -20.71
CA VAL A 226 -2.02 4.63 -21.34
C VAL A 226 -1.78 4.58 -22.85
N GLU A 227 -1.89 5.71 -23.55
CA GLU A 227 -1.54 5.79 -24.97
C GLU A 227 -0.07 5.42 -25.22
N LEU A 228 0.83 5.99 -24.43
CA LEU A 228 2.28 5.77 -24.56
C LEU A 228 2.69 4.33 -24.21
N ALA A 229 2.03 3.70 -23.23
CA ALA A 229 2.30 2.33 -22.83
C ALA A 229 1.79 1.25 -23.81
N LYS A 230 1.01 1.62 -24.83
CA LYS A 230 0.58 0.68 -25.89
C LYS A 230 1.59 0.54 -27.01
N ASN A 231 2.47 1.52 -27.17
CA ASN A 231 3.55 1.50 -28.16
C ASN A 231 4.71 0.60 -27.70
#